data_AF-A0A2A7HU76-F1
#
_entry.id   AF-A0A2A7HU76-F1
#
_cell.length_a   1.000
_cell.length_b   1.000
_cell.length_c   1.000
_cell.angle_alpha   90.00
_cell.angle_beta   90.00
_cell.angle_gamma   90.00
#
_symmetry.space_group_name_H-M   'P 1'
#
loop_
_entity.id
_entity.type
_entity.pdbx_description
1 polymer ?
#
loop_
_entity_poly.entity_id
_entity_poly.type
_entity_poly.pdbx_seq_one_letter_code
_entity_poly.pdbx_strand_id
1 'polypeptide(L)'
;MQTSVVRSATEAKENASQVSNKGKTAKEENEATDTSSEKNIRNPITEGAKNNDKTNTIDSNNQKAQVKSNPVDQLIDKIEGYLNPANPHYENALLLANQYIDGGTAQQKEKIKQQFSTAVEGLRGQIKDPSFSVEDAIKKANLLANTTNVEKSVQDESNKLLMPFMFERKANEAANKGEYYTAVLNIANAIRTKHPLERSREEMVSYANKLWVNTENEWKKMNGTTGWQSEVDKTVLPSYTLLAQLKDIDKTIGQISGMNMIDSASKKMEGIQLIQLAGDEENKEGQTGLYNALHYYGQAASRGVVDKTGFSNVASLVIKEAKQLEKTQYKSALNNYQILYKTPGIEELGIKDGVKAAIEYLSTFEAAKVSGNKDTIEDLASAIELTYHSMELGYPEADAKEWMNTVALKMFNKGAGYMSATDTNNAYKCFEFLTREKYANAINGEITKQAKENVEKIKSMNVKK
;
A
#
# COMPACT_ATOMS: atom_id res chain seq x y z
N MET A 1 -41.78 24.62 11.07
CA MET A 1 -41.04 25.19 12.21
C MET A 1 -39.57 25.13 11.89
N GLN A 2 -38.90 26.29 11.93
CA GLN A 2 -37.54 26.55 11.50
C GLN A 2 -36.68 26.77 12.75
N THR A 3 -35.58 26.05 12.91
CA THR A 3 -34.48 26.31 13.86
C THR A 3 -33.36 25.32 13.54
N SER A 4 -32.07 25.57 13.74
CA SER A 4 -31.23 26.76 13.78
C SER A 4 -29.80 26.21 13.78
N VAL A 5 -28.93 26.72 12.93
CA VAL A 5 -27.50 26.37 12.89
C VAL A 5 -26.79 27.16 13.98
N VAL A 6 -26.10 26.49 14.90
CA VAL A 6 -25.19 27.12 15.86
C VAL A 6 -23.75 26.80 15.46
N ARG A 7 -23.07 27.83 14.95
CA ARG A 7 -21.61 27.97 14.98
C ARG A 7 -21.25 28.68 16.28
N SER A 8 -20.20 28.25 16.96
CA SER A 8 -19.52 29.09 17.95
C SER A 8 -18.01 28.85 17.86
N ALA A 9 -17.29 29.93 17.59
CA ALA A 9 -15.85 30.05 17.69
C ALA A 9 -15.46 30.22 19.17
N THR A 10 -14.24 29.83 19.51
CA THR A 10 -13.55 30.39 20.68
C THR A 10 -12.05 30.42 20.44
N GLU A 11 -11.51 31.63 20.58
CA GLU A 11 -10.11 31.99 20.61
C GLU A 11 -9.43 31.46 21.88
N ALA A 12 -8.14 31.11 21.81
CA ALA A 12 -7.28 30.96 22.98
C ALA A 12 -5.93 31.63 22.71
N LYS A 13 -5.60 32.56 23.61
CA LYS A 13 -4.47 33.49 23.61
C LYS A 13 -3.13 32.82 23.91
N GLU A 14 -2.11 33.39 23.26
CA GLU A 14 -0.75 33.63 23.74
C GLU A 14 -0.59 33.68 25.27
N ASN A 15 0.45 33.02 25.78
CA ASN A 15 1.25 33.59 26.86
C ASN A 15 2.70 33.10 26.78
N ALA A 16 3.59 34.08 26.61
CA ALA A 16 5.03 33.97 26.72
C ALA A 16 5.45 33.66 28.17
N SER A 17 6.55 32.95 28.34
CA SER A 17 7.35 32.98 29.56
C SER A 17 8.83 33.00 29.18
N GLN A 18 9.39 34.18 29.36
CA GLN A 18 10.79 34.54 29.23
C GLN A 18 11.37 34.53 30.64
N VAL A 19 12.40 33.72 30.91
CA VAL A 19 13.28 33.92 32.08
C VAL A 19 14.73 33.72 31.64
N SER A 20 15.45 34.83 31.64
CA SER A 20 16.90 34.90 31.55
C SER A 20 17.57 34.42 32.85
N ASN A 21 18.75 33.79 32.75
CA ASN A 21 19.89 34.35 33.50
C ASN A 21 21.27 33.98 32.92
N LYS A 22 22.14 34.99 33.02
CA LYS A 22 23.53 35.10 32.57
C LYS A 22 24.50 34.24 33.40
N GLY A 23 25.46 33.63 32.70
CA GLY A 23 26.86 34.07 32.74
C GLY A 23 27.88 33.29 33.58
N LYS A 24 28.79 32.59 32.87
CA LYS A 24 30.28 32.72 32.84
C LYS A 24 30.92 31.35 32.54
N THR A 25 32.02 31.14 31.82
CA THR A 25 32.88 31.83 30.82
C THR A 25 33.97 30.82 30.45
N ALA A 26 34.31 30.67 29.16
CA ALA A 26 35.65 30.46 28.57
C ALA A 26 35.45 29.98 27.11
N LYS A 27 35.61 30.86 26.11
CA LYS A 27 36.83 31.10 25.29
C LYS A 27 37.19 29.92 24.38
N GLU A 28 37.54 30.06 23.12
CA GLU A 28 37.52 31.12 22.09
C GLU A 28 38.15 30.40 20.87
N GLU A 29 37.48 30.29 19.73
CA GLU A 29 38.14 30.17 18.43
C GLU A 29 37.16 30.67 17.36
N ASN A 30 37.41 31.89 16.91
CA ASN A 30 36.70 32.59 15.84
C ASN A 30 37.15 32.03 14.49
N GLU A 31 36.22 31.87 13.56
CA GLU A 31 36.43 32.37 12.21
C GLU A 31 35.10 32.78 11.59
N ALA A 32 35.03 34.07 11.30
CA ALA A 32 33.84 34.80 10.91
C ALA A 32 33.63 34.73 9.39
N THR A 33 32.39 34.49 9.01
CA THR A 33 31.81 34.90 7.73
C THR A 33 31.84 36.42 7.62
N ASP A 34 32.48 36.95 6.57
CA ASP A 34 32.34 38.37 6.23
C ASP A 34 32.16 38.55 4.71
N THR A 35 31.03 39.15 4.36
CA THR A 35 30.69 39.67 3.05
C THR A 35 31.47 40.97 2.80
N SER A 36 32.30 41.06 1.75
CA SER A 36 32.48 42.34 1.04
C SER A 36 33.16 42.23 -0.34
N SER A 37 32.53 42.89 -1.31
CA SER A 37 33.11 43.68 -2.41
C SER A 37 34.19 43.07 -3.31
N GLU A 38 33.77 42.79 -4.55
CA GLU A 38 34.60 42.79 -5.75
C GLU A 38 35.39 44.12 -5.86
N LYS A 39 36.70 44.03 -5.68
CA LYS A 39 37.65 45.05 -6.14
C LYS A 39 38.44 44.50 -7.31
N ASN A 40 38.32 45.20 -8.44
CA ASN A 40 39.18 45.14 -9.60
C ASN A 40 40.66 44.93 -9.22
N ILE A 41 41.26 43.82 -9.67
CA ILE A 41 42.71 43.66 -9.71
C ILE A 41 43.08 43.27 -11.15
N ARG A 42 43.46 44.29 -11.93
CA ARG A 42 44.44 44.12 -13.00
C ARG A 42 45.77 43.80 -12.33
N ASN A 43 46.39 42.67 -12.67
CA ASN A 43 47.81 42.46 -12.41
C ASN A 43 48.60 42.30 -13.71
N PRO A 44 49.85 42.80 -13.74
CA PRO A 44 50.62 43.03 -14.94
C PRO A 44 51.51 41.83 -15.29
N ILE A 45 51.81 41.69 -16.58
CA ILE A 45 52.77 40.70 -17.09
C ILE A 45 54.16 41.05 -16.55
N THR A 46 54.78 40.09 -15.87
CA THR A 46 56.11 40.19 -15.27
C THR A 46 57.17 39.80 -16.30
N GLU A 47 58.16 40.67 -16.50
CA GLU A 47 59.44 40.37 -17.16
C GLU A 47 60.37 39.56 -16.23
N GLY A 48 61.14 38.64 -16.83
CA GLY A 48 62.48 38.32 -16.32
C GLY A 48 62.94 36.87 -16.49
N ALA A 49 63.80 36.61 -17.50
CA ALA A 49 64.98 35.74 -17.36
C ALA A 49 66.02 35.99 -18.48
N LYS A 50 67.18 36.55 -18.07
CA LYS A 50 68.51 36.65 -18.73
C LYS A 50 69.15 35.25 -18.89
N ASN A 51 70.17 34.91 -19.68
CA ASN A 51 71.11 35.50 -20.66
C ASN A 51 71.91 34.31 -21.27
N ASN A 52 72.37 34.36 -22.53
CA ASN A 52 73.81 34.37 -22.89
C ASN A 52 74.08 34.28 -24.41
N ASP A 53 75.14 35.00 -24.78
CA ASP A 53 75.70 35.29 -26.10
C ASP A 53 76.10 34.09 -26.98
N LYS A 54 75.90 34.23 -28.30
CA LYS A 54 77.01 34.43 -29.27
C LYS A 54 76.50 34.70 -30.71
N THR A 55 76.79 35.91 -31.17
CA THR A 55 77.09 36.38 -32.54
C THR A 55 76.91 35.40 -33.72
N ASN A 56 76.11 35.80 -34.72
CA ASN A 56 76.61 36.17 -36.06
C ASN A 56 75.49 36.72 -36.97
N THR A 57 75.78 37.91 -37.50
CA THR A 57 75.51 38.44 -38.85
C THR A 57 74.09 38.37 -39.44
N ILE A 58 73.56 39.57 -39.65
CA ILE A 58 72.40 39.93 -40.46
C ILE A 58 72.61 39.44 -41.90
N ASP A 59 71.67 38.64 -42.41
CA ASP A 59 71.34 38.62 -43.83
C ASP A 59 69.83 38.77 -43.98
N SER A 60 69.45 39.88 -44.61
CA SER A 60 68.07 40.26 -44.90
C SER A 60 67.53 39.45 -46.06
N ASN A 61 66.47 38.66 -45.86
CA ASN A 61 65.21 38.76 -46.62
C ASN A 61 64.27 37.58 -46.37
N ASN A 62 62.97 37.91 -46.33
CA ASN A 62 61.79 37.03 -46.27
C ASN A 62 61.43 36.41 -44.90
N GLN A 63 61.17 37.26 -43.91
CA GLN A 63 60.10 36.95 -42.96
C GLN A 63 58.84 37.71 -43.40
N LYS A 64 57.83 36.94 -43.83
CA LYS A 64 56.45 37.43 -43.96
C LYS A 64 56.09 38.14 -42.66
N ALA A 65 55.65 39.40 -42.77
CA ALA A 65 55.12 40.15 -41.65
C ALA A 65 54.14 39.27 -40.86
N GLN A 66 54.49 38.93 -39.63
CA GLN A 66 53.55 38.38 -38.67
C GLN A 66 52.59 39.55 -38.39
N VAL A 67 51.48 39.58 -39.12
CA VAL A 67 50.39 40.52 -38.89
C VAL A 67 50.05 40.37 -37.41
N LYS A 68 50.21 41.45 -36.62
CA LYS A 68 49.67 41.50 -35.26
C LYS A 68 48.17 41.32 -35.41
N SER A 69 47.69 40.09 -35.26
CA SER A 69 46.27 39.76 -35.32
C SER A 69 45.56 40.66 -34.33
N ASN A 70 44.48 41.31 -34.76
CA ASN A 70 43.66 42.15 -33.89
C ASN A 70 43.25 41.32 -32.65
N PRO A 71 43.33 41.87 -31.42
CA PRO A 71 42.89 41.18 -30.21
C PRO A 71 41.47 40.56 -30.32
N VAL A 72 40.58 41.15 -31.12
CA VAL A 72 39.24 40.61 -31.39
C VAL A 72 39.28 39.37 -32.28
N ASP A 73 40.20 39.30 -33.26
CA ASP A 73 40.35 38.12 -34.13
C ASP A 73 40.88 36.92 -33.33
N GLN A 74 41.84 37.14 -32.42
CA GLN A 74 42.33 36.09 -31.51
C GLN A 74 41.22 35.56 -30.59
N LEU A 75 40.30 36.44 -30.19
CA LEU A 75 39.16 36.07 -29.35
C LEU A 75 38.14 35.24 -30.13
N ILE A 76 37.83 35.64 -31.36
CA ILE A 76 36.99 34.88 -32.28
C ILE A 76 37.55 33.47 -32.49
N ASP A 77 38.85 33.35 -32.75
CA ASP A 77 39.52 32.05 -32.94
C ASP A 77 39.48 31.21 -31.66
N LYS A 78 39.58 31.85 -30.49
CA LYS A 78 39.45 31.17 -29.19
C LYS A 78 38.04 30.66 -28.94
N ILE A 79 37.01 31.44 -29.26
CA ILE A 79 35.61 30.99 -29.17
C ILE A 79 35.38 29.83 -30.16
N GLU A 80 35.91 29.93 -31.38
CA GLU A 80 35.83 28.87 -32.39
C GLU A 80 36.47 27.57 -31.90
N GLY A 81 37.63 27.67 -31.23
CA GLY A 81 38.27 26.54 -30.55
C GLY A 81 37.40 25.88 -29.47
N TYR A 82 36.63 26.66 -28.70
CA TYR A 82 35.67 26.12 -27.74
C TYR A 82 34.44 25.50 -28.41
N LEU A 83 34.05 25.95 -29.60
CA LEU A 83 32.92 25.40 -30.36
C LEU A 83 33.31 24.19 -31.23
N ASN A 84 34.51 23.64 -31.03
CA ASN A 84 34.97 22.46 -31.76
C ASN A 84 34.00 21.27 -31.57
N PRO A 85 33.45 20.69 -32.66
CA PRO A 85 32.50 19.58 -32.58
C PRO A 85 33.01 18.34 -31.83
N ALA A 86 34.33 18.11 -31.80
CA ALA A 86 34.91 16.94 -31.13
C ALA A 86 34.83 17.01 -29.60
N ASN A 87 34.82 18.21 -29.03
CA ASN A 87 34.72 18.43 -27.59
C ASN A 87 34.25 19.87 -27.32
N PRO A 88 32.95 20.14 -27.48
CA PRO A 88 32.42 21.49 -27.36
C PRO A 88 32.39 21.95 -25.90
N HIS A 89 32.96 23.13 -25.65
CA HIS A 89 32.95 23.83 -24.36
C HIS A 89 32.01 25.04 -24.41
N TYR A 90 30.72 24.77 -24.60
CA TYR A 90 29.71 25.81 -24.83
C TYR A 90 29.58 26.83 -23.68
N GLU A 91 29.79 26.44 -22.42
CA GLU A 91 29.79 27.38 -21.29
C GLU A 91 30.88 28.45 -21.43
N ASN A 92 32.10 28.02 -21.80
CA ASN A 92 33.23 28.93 -22.00
C ASN A 92 33.05 29.79 -23.24
N ALA A 93 32.53 29.21 -24.32
CA ALA A 93 32.19 29.93 -25.55
C ALA A 93 31.14 31.01 -25.28
N LEU A 94 30.06 30.68 -24.54
CA LEU A 94 28.98 31.62 -24.21
C LEU A 94 29.50 32.79 -23.37
N LEU A 95 30.21 32.52 -22.29
CA LEU A 95 30.73 33.56 -21.39
C LEU A 95 31.66 34.53 -22.14
N LEU A 96 32.56 33.99 -22.95
CA LEU A 96 33.52 34.79 -23.71
C LEU A 96 32.84 35.58 -24.83
N ALA A 97 31.91 34.97 -25.58
CA ALA A 97 31.16 35.67 -26.62
C ALA A 97 30.26 36.77 -26.04
N ASN A 98 29.60 36.51 -24.90
CA ASN A 98 28.74 37.48 -24.21
C ASN A 98 29.51 38.73 -23.79
N GLN A 99 30.74 38.56 -23.29
CA GLN A 99 31.57 39.67 -22.82
C GLN A 99 31.99 40.62 -23.96
N TYR A 100 32.11 40.12 -25.19
CA TYR A 100 32.62 40.86 -26.35
C TYR A 100 31.60 41.04 -27.47
N ILE A 101 30.31 40.82 -27.20
CA ILE A 101 29.25 40.81 -28.22
C ILE A 101 29.14 42.14 -29.00
N ASP A 102 29.53 43.25 -28.37
CA ASP A 102 29.56 44.58 -28.96
C ASP A 102 30.97 45.05 -29.38
N GLY A 103 31.98 44.18 -29.28
CA GLY A 103 33.37 44.48 -29.59
C GLY A 103 33.70 44.37 -31.09
N GLY A 104 34.60 45.22 -31.58
CA GLY A 104 35.17 45.13 -32.93
C GLY A 104 34.34 45.77 -34.05
N THR A 105 34.70 45.42 -35.29
CA THR A 105 34.03 45.88 -36.52
C THR A 105 32.68 45.19 -36.72
N ALA A 106 31.83 45.69 -37.63
CA ALA A 106 30.52 45.11 -37.91
C ALA A 106 30.59 43.60 -38.27
N GLN A 107 31.59 43.20 -39.05
CA GLN A 107 31.79 41.79 -39.43
C GLN A 107 32.21 40.92 -38.23
N GLN A 108 33.09 41.43 -37.36
CA GLN A 108 33.53 40.72 -36.15
C GLN A 108 32.36 40.55 -35.17
N LYS A 109 31.54 41.59 -34.98
CA LYS A 109 30.32 41.51 -34.15
C LYS A 109 29.36 40.45 -34.65
N GLU A 110 29.14 40.38 -35.96
CA GLU A 110 28.27 39.36 -36.55
C GLU A 110 28.80 37.94 -36.31
N LYS A 111 30.11 37.72 -36.47
CA LYS A 111 30.74 36.42 -36.17
C LYS A 111 30.61 36.05 -34.68
N ILE A 112 30.84 37.00 -33.77
CA ILE A 112 30.68 36.77 -32.32
C ILE A 112 29.21 36.46 -31.97
N LYS A 113 28.24 37.14 -32.58
CA LYS A 113 26.81 36.84 -32.39
C LYS A 113 26.44 35.44 -32.87
N GLN A 114 26.96 35.01 -34.02
CA GLN A 114 26.73 33.64 -34.52
C GLN A 114 27.33 32.59 -33.59
N GLN A 115 28.55 32.82 -33.10
CA GLN A 115 29.19 31.95 -32.12
C GLN A 115 28.45 31.93 -30.78
N PHE A 116 27.94 33.08 -30.34
CA PHE A 116 27.07 33.21 -29.16
C PHE A 116 25.81 32.36 -29.32
N SER A 117 25.07 32.51 -30.42
CA SER A 117 23.86 31.72 -30.69
C SER A 117 24.16 30.22 -30.76
N THR A 118 25.30 29.84 -31.35
CA THR A 118 25.75 28.44 -31.39
C THR A 118 25.98 27.89 -29.98
N ALA A 119 26.62 28.66 -29.10
CA ALA A 119 26.83 28.27 -27.71
C ALA A 119 25.51 28.15 -26.93
N VAL A 120 24.57 29.07 -27.15
CA VAL A 120 23.23 29.01 -26.55
C VAL A 120 22.50 27.73 -26.95
N GLU A 121 22.41 27.43 -28.25
CA GLU A 121 21.74 26.22 -28.73
C GLU A 121 22.44 24.94 -28.30
N GLY A 122 23.78 24.92 -28.28
CA GLY A 122 24.57 23.82 -27.76
C GLY A 122 24.25 23.50 -26.29
N LEU A 123 24.18 24.52 -25.43
CA LEU A 123 23.79 24.38 -24.03
C LEU A 123 22.34 23.91 -23.88
N ARG A 124 21.41 24.45 -24.67
CA ARG A 124 20.00 24.01 -24.67
C ARG A 124 19.88 22.52 -25.02
N GLY A 125 20.70 22.04 -25.96
CA GLY A 125 20.81 20.63 -26.31
C GLY A 125 21.34 19.79 -25.13
N GLN A 126 22.46 20.19 -24.54
CA GLN A 126 23.09 19.44 -23.44
C GLN A 126 22.24 19.38 -22.16
N ILE A 127 21.43 20.41 -21.87
CA ILE A 127 20.49 20.39 -20.73
C ILE A 127 19.44 19.27 -20.89
N LYS A 128 19.09 18.93 -22.15
CA LYS A 128 18.08 17.92 -22.49
C LYS A 128 18.69 16.59 -22.90
N ASP A 129 20.01 16.43 -22.73
CA ASP A 129 20.72 15.20 -23.06
C ASP A 129 20.84 14.32 -21.80
N PRO A 130 20.33 13.08 -21.83
CA PRO A 130 20.35 12.20 -20.67
C PRO A 130 21.76 11.77 -20.23
N SER A 131 22.79 11.94 -21.07
CA SER A 131 24.18 11.60 -20.75
C SER A 131 24.84 12.57 -19.76
N PHE A 132 24.27 13.77 -19.57
CA PHE A 132 24.78 14.76 -18.62
C PHE A 132 24.19 14.55 -17.23
N SER A 133 24.99 14.81 -16.19
CA SER A 133 24.51 14.76 -14.81
C SER A 133 23.43 15.82 -14.53
N VAL A 134 22.63 15.61 -13.49
CA VAL A 134 21.65 16.60 -13.04
C VAL A 134 22.35 17.89 -12.56
N GLU A 135 23.52 17.78 -11.93
CA GLU A 135 24.34 18.91 -11.53
C GLU A 135 24.79 19.75 -12.74
N ASP A 136 25.25 19.08 -13.81
CA ASP A 136 25.64 19.76 -15.04
C ASP A 136 24.44 20.44 -15.71
N ALA A 137 23.29 19.77 -15.76
CA ALA A 137 22.07 20.35 -16.31
C ALA A 137 21.62 21.60 -15.53
N ILE A 138 21.66 21.56 -14.19
CA ILE A 138 21.36 22.71 -13.32
C ILE A 138 22.35 23.86 -13.59
N LYS A 139 23.64 23.57 -13.67
CA LYS A 139 24.68 24.59 -13.92
C LYS A 139 24.47 25.27 -15.27
N LYS A 140 24.23 24.49 -16.33
CA LYS A 140 24.00 24.99 -17.69
C LYS A 140 22.69 25.79 -17.79
N ALA A 141 21.61 25.30 -17.18
CA ALA A 141 20.33 26.02 -17.15
C ALA A 141 20.43 27.34 -16.38
N ASN A 142 21.14 27.37 -15.25
CA ASN A 142 21.41 28.61 -14.51
C ASN A 142 22.23 29.61 -15.33
N LEU A 143 23.23 29.13 -16.08
CA LEU A 143 24.04 29.98 -16.94
C LEU A 143 23.18 30.66 -18.01
N LEU A 144 22.35 29.88 -18.73
CA LEU A 144 21.44 30.43 -19.75
C LEU A 144 20.41 31.38 -19.16
N ALA A 145 19.84 31.04 -17.99
CA ALA A 145 18.84 31.85 -17.31
C ALA A 145 19.34 33.25 -16.89
N ASN A 146 20.63 33.38 -16.57
CA ASN A 146 21.20 34.59 -15.98
C ASN A 146 22.12 35.38 -16.93
N THR A 147 22.34 34.91 -18.16
CA THR A 147 23.21 35.61 -19.12
C THR A 147 22.43 36.71 -19.85
N THR A 148 22.87 37.97 -19.72
CA THR A 148 22.15 39.18 -20.16
C THR A 148 21.71 39.17 -21.63
N ASN A 149 22.58 38.77 -22.56
CA ASN A 149 22.29 38.82 -24.00
C ASN A 149 21.56 37.57 -24.52
N VAL A 150 21.28 36.57 -23.66
CA VAL A 150 20.45 35.43 -24.04
C VAL A 150 19.02 35.89 -24.22
N GLU A 151 18.36 35.45 -25.29
CA GLU A 151 16.97 35.80 -25.56
C GLU A 151 16.06 35.49 -24.37
N LYS A 152 15.11 36.39 -24.08
CA LYS A 152 14.22 36.27 -22.93
C LYS A 152 13.44 34.96 -22.92
N SER A 153 13.02 34.48 -24.11
CA SER A 153 12.38 33.18 -24.31
C SER A 153 13.24 32.00 -23.80
N VAL A 154 14.53 32.01 -24.09
CA VAL A 154 15.50 30.97 -23.68
C VAL A 154 15.83 31.08 -22.19
N GLN A 155 15.96 32.31 -21.66
CA GLN A 155 16.12 32.52 -20.22
C GLN A 155 14.92 31.97 -19.46
N ASP A 156 13.70 32.26 -19.92
CA ASP A 156 12.46 31.80 -19.28
C ASP A 156 12.27 30.29 -19.40
N GLU A 157 12.65 29.68 -20.54
CA GLU A 157 12.70 28.22 -20.69
C GLU A 157 13.67 27.60 -19.67
N SER A 158 14.90 28.12 -19.58
CA SER A 158 15.94 27.61 -18.69
C SER A 158 15.54 27.75 -17.21
N ASN A 159 14.94 28.88 -16.83
CA ASN A 159 14.41 29.10 -15.49
C ASN A 159 13.34 28.08 -15.11
N LYS A 160 12.45 27.71 -16.05
CA LYS A 160 11.42 26.69 -15.81
C LYS A 160 12.01 25.31 -15.57
N LEU A 161 13.18 25.00 -16.15
CA LEU A 161 13.84 23.71 -16.00
C LEU A 161 14.61 23.56 -14.68
N LEU A 162 14.96 24.65 -14.00
CA LEU A 162 15.73 24.59 -12.75
C LEU A 162 15.00 23.81 -11.65
N MET A 163 13.71 24.07 -11.47
CA MET A 163 12.91 23.41 -10.43
C MET A 163 12.82 21.89 -10.61
N PRO A 164 12.44 21.33 -11.77
CA PRO A 164 12.42 19.89 -11.98
C PRO A 164 13.79 19.24 -11.74
N PHE A 165 14.89 19.83 -12.22
CA PHE A 165 16.22 19.28 -11.97
C PHE A 165 16.64 19.37 -10.49
N MET A 166 16.26 20.44 -9.78
CA MET A 166 16.51 20.52 -8.34
C MET A 166 15.78 19.43 -7.56
N PHE A 167 14.56 19.07 -7.97
CA PHE A 167 13.84 17.95 -7.39
C PHE A 167 14.51 16.61 -7.70
N GLU A 168 14.93 16.39 -8.95
CA GLU A 168 15.69 15.20 -9.34
C GLU A 168 16.97 15.05 -8.49
N ARG A 169 17.77 16.12 -8.36
CA ARG A 169 18.97 16.12 -7.51
C ARG A 169 18.65 15.71 -6.07
N LYS A 170 17.62 16.30 -5.47
CA LYS A 170 17.18 15.95 -4.10
C LYS A 170 16.71 14.50 -3.99
N ALA A 171 16.06 13.99 -5.03
CA ALA A 171 15.64 12.59 -5.07
C ALA A 171 16.85 11.66 -5.07
N ASN A 172 17.86 11.97 -5.88
CA ASN A 172 19.09 11.19 -5.99
C ASN A 172 19.92 11.24 -4.70
N GLU A 173 20.04 12.42 -4.08
CA GLU A 173 20.67 12.58 -2.76
C GLU A 173 19.96 11.73 -1.69
N ALA A 174 18.62 11.71 -1.66
CA ALA A 174 17.85 10.90 -0.71
C ALA A 174 17.97 9.39 -1.00
N ALA A 175 17.90 8.98 -2.26
CA ALA A 175 18.03 7.59 -2.67
C ALA A 175 19.40 7.00 -2.30
N ASN A 176 20.47 7.80 -2.43
CA ASN A 176 21.83 7.42 -2.03
C ASN A 176 21.97 7.22 -0.51
N LYS A 177 21.13 7.86 0.30
CA LYS A 177 21.03 7.64 1.75
C LYS A 177 20.07 6.52 2.14
N GLY A 178 19.40 5.89 1.17
CA GLY A 178 18.36 4.89 1.42
C GLY A 178 17.01 5.48 1.87
N GLU A 179 16.84 6.80 1.82
CA GLU A 179 15.62 7.52 2.23
C GLU A 179 14.57 7.50 1.11
N TYR A 180 14.07 6.32 0.74
CA TYR A 180 13.26 6.15 -0.47
C TYR A 180 11.90 6.85 -0.43
N TYR A 181 11.32 7.11 0.74
CA TYR A 181 10.11 7.94 0.85
C TYR A 181 10.36 9.34 0.28
N THR A 182 11.44 9.98 0.76
CA THR A 182 11.87 11.31 0.33
C THR A 182 12.29 11.30 -1.15
N ALA A 183 12.94 10.23 -1.61
CA ALA A 183 13.33 10.09 -3.01
C ALA A 183 12.12 10.05 -3.94
N VAL A 184 11.13 9.20 -3.63
CA VAL A 184 9.88 9.06 -4.39
C VAL A 184 9.09 10.38 -4.41
N LEU A 185 8.97 11.05 -3.27
CA LEU A 185 8.26 12.32 -3.18
C LEU A 185 8.91 13.41 -4.05
N ASN A 186 10.25 13.50 -4.02
CA ASN A 186 10.96 14.50 -4.82
C ASN A 186 10.87 14.18 -6.32
N ILE A 187 11.08 12.94 -6.74
CA ILE A 187 11.05 12.61 -8.17
C ILE A 187 9.63 12.70 -8.75
N ALA A 188 8.59 12.38 -7.97
CA ALA A 188 7.20 12.62 -8.36
C ALA A 188 6.92 14.12 -8.55
N ASN A 189 7.48 14.97 -7.68
CA ASN A 189 7.41 16.42 -7.86
C ASN A 189 8.19 16.91 -9.09
N ALA A 190 9.35 16.33 -9.39
CA ALA A 190 10.10 16.63 -10.60
C ALA A 190 9.23 16.39 -11.85
N ILE A 191 8.58 15.22 -11.94
CA ILE A 191 7.66 14.86 -13.04
C ILE A 191 6.48 15.82 -13.11
N ARG A 192 5.84 16.13 -11.97
CA ARG A 192 4.73 17.09 -11.88
C ARG A 192 5.12 18.46 -12.42
N THR A 193 6.35 18.90 -12.15
CA THR A 193 6.94 20.15 -12.67
C THR A 193 7.50 20.05 -14.09
N LYS A 194 7.10 19.02 -14.84
CA LYS A 194 7.45 18.80 -16.26
C LYS A 194 8.95 18.59 -16.49
N HIS A 195 9.51 17.64 -15.73
CA HIS A 195 10.86 17.14 -15.99
C HIS A 195 11.07 16.79 -17.48
N PRO A 196 12.13 17.27 -18.14
CA PRO A 196 12.28 17.12 -19.57
C PRO A 196 12.84 15.75 -19.99
N LEU A 197 13.52 15.05 -19.08
CA LEU A 197 14.21 13.79 -19.38
C LEU A 197 13.44 12.57 -18.90
N GLU A 198 13.48 11.50 -19.70
CA GLU A 198 12.86 10.21 -19.40
C GLU A 198 13.50 9.50 -18.20
N ARG A 199 14.77 9.77 -17.89
CA ARG A 199 15.47 9.20 -16.73
C ARG A 199 14.73 9.42 -15.41
N SER A 200 13.99 10.52 -15.25
CA SER A 200 13.20 10.74 -14.04
C SER A 200 12.05 9.74 -13.89
N ARG A 201 11.53 9.20 -15.00
CA ARG A 201 10.53 8.12 -14.99
C ARG A 201 11.17 6.79 -14.61
N GLU A 202 12.39 6.52 -15.09
CA GLU A 202 13.16 5.33 -14.72
C GLU A 202 13.55 5.35 -13.23
N GLU A 203 14.04 6.50 -12.75
CA GLU A 203 14.33 6.75 -11.33
C GLU A 203 13.07 6.60 -10.47
N MET A 204 11.93 7.15 -10.93
CA MET A 204 10.64 6.99 -10.26
C MET A 204 10.27 5.52 -10.07
N VAL A 205 10.39 4.70 -11.13
CA VAL A 205 10.13 3.26 -11.03
C VAL A 205 11.10 2.59 -10.06
N SER A 206 12.39 2.92 -10.12
CA SER A 206 13.39 2.32 -9.24
C SER A 206 13.13 2.67 -7.77
N TYR A 207 12.93 3.95 -7.46
CA TYR A 207 12.72 4.43 -6.10
C TYR A 207 11.40 3.95 -5.52
N ALA A 208 10.32 3.94 -6.31
CA ALA A 208 9.02 3.42 -5.87
C ALA A 208 9.10 1.92 -5.55
N ASN A 209 9.80 1.13 -6.38
CA ASN A 209 10.00 -0.29 -6.11
C ASN A 209 10.83 -0.54 -4.84
N LYS A 210 11.89 0.24 -4.62
CA LYS A 210 12.70 0.13 -3.40
C LYS A 210 11.92 0.54 -2.16
N LEU A 211 11.14 1.62 -2.24
CA LEU A 211 10.22 2.03 -1.16
C LEU A 211 9.21 0.91 -0.85
N TRP A 212 8.59 0.34 -1.87
CA TRP A 212 7.65 -0.78 -1.71
C TRP A 212 8.28 -1.97 -0.99
N VAL A 213 9.45 -2.44 -1.45
CA VAL A 213 10.14 -3.59 -0.84
C VAL A 213 10.50 -3.30 0.61
N ASN A 214 11.03 -2.12 0.92
CA ASN A 214 11.36 -1.74 2.29
C ASN A 214 10.09 -1.72 3.17
N THR A 215 9.02 -1.12 2.68
CA THR A 215 7.74 -1.02 3.38
C THR A 215 7.13 -2.40 3.66
N GLU A 216 7.13 -3.30 2.68
CA GLU A 216 6.65 -4.68 2.86
C GLU A 216 7.48 -5.46 3.88
N ASN A 217 8.79 -5.25 3.91
CA ASN A 217 9.67 -5.89 4.89
C ASN A 217 9.44 -5.37 6.31
N GLU A 218 9.17 -4.08 6.48
CA GLU A 218 8.79 -3.49 7.77
C GLU A 218 7.41 -3.95 8.22
N TRP A 219 6.42 -3.94 7.32
CA TRP A 219 5.08 -4.44 7.60
C TRP A 219 5.10 -5.88 8.12
N LYS A 220 5.84 -6.78 7.45
CA LYS A 220 5.97 -8.19 7.86
C LYS A 220 6.58 -8.37 9.26
N LYS A 221 7.43 -7.43 9.70
CA LYS A 221 8.05 -7.47 11.04
C LYS A 221 7.10 -6.94 12.12
N MET A 222 6.23 -5.99 11.78
CA MET A 222 5.32 -5.33 12.73
C MET A 222 3.98 -6.06 12.87
N ASN A 223 3.43 -6.57 11.77
CA ASN A 223 2.08 -7.15 11.73
C ASN A 223 1.90 -8.26 12.78
N GLY A 224 0.87 -8.13 13.62
CA GLY A 224 0.52 -9.09 14.67
C GLY A 224 1.38 -9.00 15.95
N THR A 225 2.32 -8.05 16.03
CA THR A 225 3.10 -7.79 17.26
C THR A 225 2.37 -6.83 18.20
N THR A 226 2.52 -6.95 19.51
CA THR A 226 1.79 -6.08 20.45
C THR A 226 2.09 -4.58 20.21
N GLY A 227 1.04 -3.76 20.06
CA GLY A 227 1.16 -2.30 19.87
C GLY A 227 1.46 -1.86 18.43
N TRP A 228 1.49 -2.79 17.48
CA TRP A 228 1.83 -2.52 16.08
C TRP A 228 0.99 -1.43 15.42
N GLN A 229 -0.26 -1.25 15.84
CA GLN A 229 -1.18 -0.25 15.29
C GLN A 229 -0.67 1.18 15.46
N SER A 230 0.06 1.49 16.54
CA SER A 230 0.61 2.83 16.75
C SER A 230 1.90 3.09 15.95
N GLU A 231 2.63 2.03 15.64
CA GLU A 231 3.87 2.07 14.86
C GLU A 231 3.57 2.10 13.37
N VAL A 232 2.54 1.37 12.91
CA VAL A 232 2.15 1.29 11.49
C VAL A 232 1.81 2.66 10.91
N ASP A 233 1.13 3.50 11.69
CA ASP A 233 0.70 4.85 11.31
C ASP A 233 1.88 5.80 11.08
N LYS A 234 2.99 5.56 11.79
CA LYS A 234 4.18 6.42 11.74
C LYS A 234 5.22 5.94 10.74
N THR A 235 5.20 4.67 10.38
CA THR A 235 6.28 4.01 9.63
C THR A 235 5.83 3.59 8.23
N VAL A 236 4.99 2.56 8.12
CA VAL A 236 4.66 1.94 6.84
C VAL A 236 3.44 2.55 6.15
N LEU A 237 2.43 2.99 6.90
CA LEU A 237 1.21 3.57 6.32
C LEU A 237 1.52 4.82 5.46
N PRO A 238 2.37 5.77 5.90
CA PRO A 238 2.73 6.91 5.06
C PRO A 238 3.35 6.50 3.72
N SER A 239 4.17 5.45 3.71
CA SER A 239 4.83 4.94 2.50
C SER A 239 3.83 4.28 1.54
N TYR A 240 2.91 3.45 2.04
CA TYR A 240 1.83 2.91 1.22
C TYR A 240 0.93 4.01 0.67
N THR A 241 0.58 5.02 1.48
CA THR A 241 -0.23 6.17 1.05
C THR A 241 0.47 6.95 -0.05
N LEU A 242 1.76 7.27 0.11
CA LEU A 242 2.54 7.94 -0.94
C LEU A 242 2.50 7.15 -2.25
N LEU A 243 2.78 5.84 -2.20
CA LEU A 243 2.76 4.97 -3.37
C LEU A 243 1.38 4.89 -4.04
N ALA A 244 0.31 4.80 -3.24
CA ALA A 244 -1.07 4.76 -3.74
C ALA A 244 -1.48 6.07 -4.44
N GLN A 245 -0.98 7.21 -3.96
CA GLN A 245 -1.35 8.55 -4.43
C GLN A 245 -0.47 9.08 -5.57
N LEU A 246 0.51 8.31 -6.05
CA LEU A 246 1.40 8.77 -7.11
C LEU A 246 0.67 9.20 -8.39
N LYS A 247 -0.42 8.51 -8.74
CA LYS A 247 -1.29 8.87 -9.88
C LYS A 247 -2.03 10.20 -9.68
N ASP A 248 -2.27 10.58 -8.44
CA ASP A 248 -2.93 11.84 -8.08
C ASP A 248 -1.93 13.01 -8.14
N ILE A 249 -0.65 12.74 -7.91
CA ILE A 249 0.45 13.72 -8.10
C ILE A 249 0.64 14.03 -9.58
N ASP A 250 0.74 13.02 -10.43
CA ASP A 250 0.69 13.16 -11.90
C ASP A 250 0.18 11.86 -12.54
N LYS A 251 -0.91 11.98 -13.32
CA LYS A 251 -1.57 10.83 -13.97
C LYS A 251 -0.66 10.02 -14.90
N THR A 252 0.39 10.63 -15.44
CA THR A 252 1.33 9.94 -16.32
C THR A 252 2.21 8.95 -15.55
N ILE A 253 2.37 9.12 -14.23
CA ILE A 253 3.15 8.19 -13.39
C ILE A 253 2.49 6.81 -13.39
N GLY A 254 1.16 6.74 -13.25
CA GLY A 254 0.42 5.48 -13.30
C GLY A 254 0.47 4.79 -14.68
N GLN A 255 0.96 5.48 -15.71
CA GLN A 255 1.12 4.95 -17.06
C GLN A 255 2.56 4.45 -17.32
N ILE A 256 3.50 4.67 -16.38
CA ILE A 256 4.87 4.20 -16.52
C ILE A 256 4.91 2.69 -16.33
N SER A 257 5.56 1.98 -17.26
CA SER A 257 5.78 0.54 -17.15
C SER A 257 6.58 0.21 -15.88
N GLY A 258 6.13 -0.79 -15.13
CA GLY A 258 6.77 -1.19 -13.87
C GLY A 258 6.17 -0.55 -12.60
N MET A 259 5.14 0.28 -12.72
CA MET A 259 4.42 0.89 -11.59
C MET A 259 3.27 0.02 -11.02
N ASN A 260 3.35 -1.30 -11.17
CA ASN A 260 2.31 -2.25 -10.75
C ASN A 260 2.04 -2.24 -9.22
N MET A 261 2.98 -1.67 -8.44
CA MET A 261 2.86 -1.59 -6.99
C MET A 261 1.80 -0.57 -6.52
N ILE A 262 1.38 0.40 -7.36
CA ILE A 262 0.41 1.44 -6.95
C ILE A 262 -0.90 0.80 -6.47
N ASP A 263 -1.50 -0.09 -7.28
CA ASP A 263 -2.74 -0.77 -6.91
C ASP A 263 -2.57 -1.68 -5.69
N SER A 264 -1.39 -2.29 -5.56
CA SER A 264 -1.06 -3.13 -4.40
C SER A 264 -0.93 -2.29 -3.14
N ALA A 265 -0.32 -1.11 -3.22
CA ALA A 265 -0.21 -0.15 -2.14
C ALA A 265 -1.57 0.41 -1.71
N SER A 266 -2.45 0.71 -2.67
CA SER A 266 -3.84 1.09 -2.36
C SER A 266 -4.56 0.01 -1.56
N LYS A 267 -4.49 -1.26 -2.01
CA LYS A 267 -5.10 -2.38 -1.28
C LYS A 267 -4.49 -2.56 0.11
N LYS A 268 -3.16 -2.47 0.24
CA LYS A 268 -2.46 -2.58 1.54
C LYS A 268 -2.87 -1.48 2.50
N MET A 269 -2.91 -0.22 2.04
CA MET A 269 -3.35 0.93 2.83
C MET A 269 -4.77 0.72 3.35
N GLU A 270 -5.72 0.38 2.46
CA GLU A 270 -7.11 0.10 2.86
C GLU A 270 -7.20 -1.08 3.83
N GLY A 271 -6.44 -2.15 3.59
CA GLY A 271 -6.43 -3.33 4.46
C GLY A 271 -5.91 -3.04 5.87
N ILE A 272 -4.85 -2.24 6.00
CA ILE A 272 -4.32 -1.82 7.32
C ILE A 272 -5.35 -0.97 8.08
N GLN A 273 -5.98 -0.01 7.39
CA GLN A 273 -7.04 0.82 7.98
C GLN A 273 -8.23 -0.01 8.45
N LEU A 274 -8.62 -1.03 7.68
CA LEU A 274 -9.68 -1.97 8.07
C LEU A 274 -9.32 -2.76 9.33
N ILE A 275 -8.06 -3.15 9.51
CA ILE A 275 -7.63 -3.82 10.74
C ILE A 275 -7.69 -2.88 11.94
N GLN A 276 -7.30 -1.61 11.78
CA GLN A 276 -7.44 -0.61 12.85
C GLN A 276 -8.90 -0.45 13.26
N LEU A 277 -9.82 -0.34 12.28
CA LEU A 277 -11.26 -0.32 12.55
C LEU A 277 -11.74 -1.61 13.24
N ALA A 278 -11.21 -2.77 12.87
CA ALA A 278 -11.53 -4.03 13.52
C ALA A 278 -11.13 -4.03 15.01
N GLY A 279 -9.93 -3.51 15.33
CA GLY A 279 -9.48 -3.35 16.70
C GLY A 279 -10.33 -2.35 17.50
N ASP A 280 -10.78 -1.26 16.88
CA ASP A 280 -11.68 -0.30 17.52
C ASP A 280 -13.07 -0.91 17.81
N GLU A 281 -13.60 -1.75 16.91
CA GLU A 281 -14.86 -2.47 17.13
C GLU A 281 -14.73 -3.58 18.18
N GLU A 282 -13.60 -4.27 18.27
CA GLU A 282 -13.33 -5.29 19.27
C GLU A 282 -13.39 -4.73 20.70
N ASN A 283 -13.00 -3.46 20.88
CA ASN A 283 -13.05 -2.76 22.17
C ASN A 283 -14.45 -2.27 22.57
N LYS A 284 -15.45 -2.38 21.69
CA LYS A 284 -16.83 -1.99 22.01
C LYS A 284 -17.58 -3.12 22.70
N GLU A 285 -18.32 -2.79 23.75
CA GLU A 285 -19.15 -3.78 24.44
C GLU A 285 -20.32 -4.26 23.56
N GLY A 286 -20.55 -5.58 23.56
CA GLY A 286 -21.72 -6.22 22.96
C GLY A 286 -21.44 -6.99 21.66
N GLN A 287 -22.42 -7.81 21.26
CA GLN A 287 -22.32 -8.71 20.08
C GLN A 287 -22.06 -7.94 18.78
N THR A 288 -22.63 -6.75 18.61
CA THR A 288 -22.44 -5.93 17.39
C THR A 288 -20.97 -5.59 17.14
N GLY A 289 -20.21 -5.27 18.19
CA GLY A 289 -18.77 -4.98 18.07
C GLY A 289 -17.99 -6.21 17.57
N LEU A 290 -18.30 -7.39 18.13
CA LEU A 290 -17.64 -8.65 17.74
C LEU A 290 -17.85 -9.00 16.26
N TYR A 291 -19.09 -8.94 15.76
CA TYR A 291 -19.37 -9.27 14.35
C TYR A 291 -18.85 -8.18 13.38
N ASN A 292 -18.84 -6.91 13.79
CA ASN A 292 -18.22 -5.85 13.01
C ASN A 292 -16.70 -6.05 12.91
N ALA A 293 -16.04 -6.38 14.03
CA ALA A 293 -14.62 -6.70 14.03
C ALA A 293 -14.32 -7.88 13.08
N LEU A 294 -15.11 -8.95 13.16
CA LEU A 294 -14.98 -10.11 12.26
C LEU A 294 -15.12 -9.68 10.79
N HIS A 295 -16.12 -8.84 10.49
CA HIS A 295 -16.35 -8.30 9.16
C HIS A 295 -15.13 -7.50 8.65
N TYR A 296 -14.61 -6.59 9.46
CA TYR A 296 -13.47 -5.75 9.07
C TYR A 296 -12.18 -6.54 8.91
N TYR A 297 -11.89 -7.52 9.78
CA TYR A 297 -10.78 -8.46 9.57
C TYR A 297 -10.93 -9.23 8.26
N GLY A 298 -12.13 -9.72 7.95
CA GLY A 298 -12.40 -10.40 6.68
C GLY A 298 -12.22 -9.48 5.45
N GLN A 299 -12.68 -8.23 5.54
CA GLN A 299 -12.45 -7.25 4.48
C GLN A 299 -10.95 -7.00 4.30
N ALA A 300 -10.19 -6.78 5.38
CA ALA A 300 -8.74 -6.61 5.32
C ALA A 300 -8.03 -7.79 4.64
N ALA A 301 -8.43 -9.02 4.99
CA ALA A 301 -7.87 -10.24 4.38
C ALA A 301 -8.12 -10.29 2.87
N SER A 302 -9.30 -9.86 2.40
CA SER A 302 -9.59 -9.77 0.97
C SER A 302 -8.71 -8.75 0.21
N ARG A 303 -8.02 -7.86 0.93
CA ARG A 303 -7.02 -6.91 0.41
C ARG A 303 -5.58 -7.43 0.58
N GLY A 304 -5.41 -8.66 1.06
CA GLY A 304 -4.10 -9.28 1.30
C GLY A 304 -3.40 -8.78 2.56
N VAL A 305 -4.16 -8.28 3.55
CA VAL A 305 -3.64 -7.84 4.85
C VAL A 305 -4.32 -8.66 5.94
N VAL A 306 -3.54 -9.47 6.66
CA VAL A 306 -4.08 -10.38 7.67
C VAL A 306 -3.31 -10.21 8.98
N ASP A 307 -3.95 -9.62 9.98
CA ASP A 307 -3.51 -9.72 11.38
C ASP A 307 -4.04 -11.03 11.96
N LYS A 308 -3.23 -12.08 11.86
CA LYS A 308 -3.62 -13.43 12.29
C LYS A 308 -3.97 -13.47 13.77
N THR A 309 -3.26 -12.70 14.60
CA THR A 309 -3.48 -12.70 16.06
C THR A 309 -4.84 -12.10 16.38
N GLY A 310 -5.11 -10.88 15.91
CA GLY A 310 -6.40 -10.21 16.12
C GLY A 310 -7.57 -10.97 15.51
N PHE A 311 -7.41 -11.44 14.26
CA PHE A 311 -8.46 -12.17 13.56
C PHE A 311 -8.77 -13.53 14.23
N SER A 312 -7.75 -14.29 14.66
CA SER A 312 -7.96 -15.53 15.41
C SER A 312 -8.67 -15.31 16.75
N ASN A 313 -8.38 -14.21 17.45
CA ASN A 313 -9.05 -13.89 18.71
C ASN A 313 -10.55 -13.66 18.50
N VAL A 314 -10.90 -12.79 17.56
CA VAL A 314 -12.29 -12.49 17.21
C VAL A 314 -13.03 -13.74 16.71
N ALA A 315 -12.43 -14.51 15.80
CA ALA A 315 -13.04 -15.74 15.31
C ALA A 315 -13.28 -16.75 16.43
N SER A 316 -12.35 -16.87 17.38
CA SER A 316 -12.49 -17.77 18.54
C SER A 316 -13.63 -17.36 19.47
N LEU A 317 -13.85 -16.05 19.67
CA LEU A 317 -14.98 -15.54 20.44
C LEU A 317 -16.31 -15.84 19.76
N VAL A 318 -16.41 -15.67 18.44
CA VAL A 318 -17.62 -16.03 17.66
C VAL A 318 -17.89 -17.53 17.73
N ILE A 319 -16.86 -18.38 17.65
CA ILE A 319 -17.01 -19.84 17.84
C ILE A 319 -17.51 -20.15 19.25
N LYS A 320 -16.98 -19.49 20.28
CA LYS A 320 -17.42 -19.70 21.67
C LYS A 320 -18.89 -19.33 21.83
N GLU A 321 -19.34 -18.22 21.24
CA GLU A 321 -20.75 -17.83 21.24
C GLU A 321 -21.60 -18.85 20.48
N ALA A 322 -21.18 -19.28 19.28
CA ALA A 322 -21.89 -20.29 18.50
C ALA A 322 -22.09 -21.59 19.30
N LYS A 323 -21.03 -22.11 19.94
CA LYS A 323 -21.08 -23.31 20.80
C LYS A 323 -22.07 -23.18 21.96
N GLN A 324 -22.16 -22.01 22.59
CA GLN A 324 -23.13 -21.76 23.67
C GLN A 324 -24.58 -21.79 23.15
N LEU A 325 -24.80 -21.36 21.90
CA LEU A 325 -26.10 -21.30 21.26
C LEU A 325 -26.56 -22.65 20.69
N GLU A 326 -25.67 -23.62 20.46
CA GLU A 326 -26.01 -24.92 19.84
C GLU A 326 -27.14 -25.66 20.56
N LYS A 327 -27.22 -25.48 21.88
CA LYS A 327 -28.23 -26.13 22.73
C LYS A 327 -29.59 -25.43 22.71
N THR A 328 -29.58 -24.10 22.81
CA THR A 328 -30.80 -23.32 23.08
C THR A 328 -31.35 -22.61 21.85
N GLN A 329 -30.48 -22.27 20.91
CA GLN A 329 -30.76 -21.46 19.72
C GLN A 329 -29.93 -21.95 18.51
N TYR A 330 -30.08 -23.23 18.16
CA TYR A 330 -29.29 -23.89 17.11
C TYR A 330 -29.29 -23.14 15.75
N LYS A 331 -30.37 -22.45 15.39
CA LYS A 331 -30.41 -21.61 14.17
C LYS A 331 -29.45 -20.44 14.24
N SER A 332 -29.36 -19.78 15.39
CA SER A 332 -28.40 -18.71 15.64
C SER A 332 -26.97 -19.26 15.61
N ALA A 333 -26.72 -20.43 16.22
CA ALA A 333 -25.43 -21.11 16.14
C ALA A 333 -25.02 -21.42 14.69
N LEU A 334 -25.94 -21.99 13.90
CA LEU A 334 -25.72 -22.29 12.49
C LEU A 334 -25.39 -21.02 11.70
N ASN A 335 -26.13 -19.94 11.92
CA ASN A 335 -25.86 -18.65 11.29
C ASN A 335 -24.46 -18.11 11.63
N ASN A 336 -24.03 -18.22 12.88
CA ASN A 336 -22.69 -17.78 13.30
C ASN A 336 -21.57 -18.56 12.61
N TYR A 337 -21.69 -19.89 12.54
CA TYR A 337 -20.72 -20.71 11.80
C TYR A 337 -20.74 -20.40 10.29
N GLN A 338 -21.91 -20.16 9.70
CA GLN A 338 -22.00 -19.75 8.29
C GLN A 338 -21.35 -18.39 8.01
N ILE A 339 -21.49 -17.42 8.94
CA ILE A 339 -20.79 -16.13 8.87
C ILE A 339 -19.28 -16.36 8.89
N LEU A 340 -18.77 -17.13 9.86
CA LEU A 340 -17.35 -17.48 9.94
C LEU A 340 -16.85 -18.13 8.65
N TYR A 341 -17.55 -19.15 8.15
CA TYR A 341 -17.17 -19.88 6.94
C TYR A 341 -17.07 -18.99 5.69
N LYS A 342 -17.96 -18.00 5.58
CA LYS A 342 -18.01 -17.05 4.46
C LYS A 342 -17.08 -15.85 4.64
N THR A 343 -16.49 -15.65 5.83
CA THR A 343 -15.59 -14.53 6.08
C THR A 343 -14.31 -14.71 5.27
N PRO A 344 -13.92 -13.74 4.42
CA PRO A 344 -12.69 -13.88 3.62
C PRO A 344 -11.45 -14.04 4.52
N GLY A 345 -10.49 -14.87 4.10
CA GLY A 345 -9.27 -15.13 4.87
C GLY A 345 -9.43 -16.10 6.03
N ILE A 346 -10.62 -16.64 6.29
CA ILE A 346 -10.84 -17.61 7.39
C ILE A 346 -9.98 -18.87 7.23
N GLU A 347 -9.65 -19.26 5.99
CA GLU A 347 -8.72 -20.35 5.70
C GLU A 347 -7.31 -20.10 6.26
N GLU A 348 -6.87 -18.85 6.37
CA GLU A 348 -5.54 -18.51 6.89
C GLU A 348 -5.40 -18.78 8.39
N LEU A 349 -6.54 -18.94 9.08
CA LEU A 349 -6.60 -19.26 10.51
C LEU A 349 -6.60 -20.77 10.78
N GLY A 350 -6.75 -21.62 9.75
CA GLY A 350 -6.77 -23.08 9.90
C GLY A 350 -8.02 -23.66 10.57
N ILE A 351 -9.10 -22.89 10.72
CA ILE A 351 -10.34 -23.30 11.41
C ILE A 351 -11.50 -23.64 10.46
N LYS A 352 -11.33 -23.43 9.15
CA LYS A 352 -12.41 -23.51 8.15
C LYS A 352 -13.09 -24.87 8.09
N ASP A 353 -12.32 -25.97 8.18
CA ASP A 353 -12.86 -27.33 8.14
C ASP A 353 -13.68 -27.66 9.40
N GLY A 354 -13.21 -27.21 10.57
CA GLY A 354 -13.95 -27.37 11.82
C GLY A 354 -15.27 -26.58 11.80
N VAL A 355 -15.26 -25.37 11.27
CA VAL A 355 -16.48 -24.57 11.05
C VAL A 355 -17.43 -25.25 10.06
N LYS A 356 -16.89 -25.84 8.97
CA LYS A 356 -17.68 -26.58 7.99
C LYS A 356 -18.38 -27.80 8.61
N ALA A 357 -17.67 -28.59 9.40
CA ALA A 357 -18.25 -29.73 10.12
C ALA A 357 -19.39 -29.28 11.05
N ALA A 358 -19.23 -28.13 11.73
CA ALA A 358 -20.28 -27.55 12.56
C ALA A 358 -21.53 -27.14 11.80
N ILE A 359 -21.35 -26.55 10.61
CA ILE A 359 -22.47 -26.26 9.70
C ILE A 359 -23.19 -27.55 9.30
N GLU A 360 -22.45 -28.61 8.94
CA GLU A 360 -23.02 -29.88 8.48
C GLU A 360 -23.88 -30.56 9.56
N TYR A 361 -23.36 -30.71 10.78
CA TYR A 361 -24.15 -31.35 11.85
C TYR A 361 -25.35 -30.50 12.27
N LEU A 362 -25.22 -29.16 12.35
CA LEU A 362 -26.34 -28.29 12.74
C LEU A 362 -27.41 -28.22 11.66
N SER A 363 -27.03 -28.18 10.38
CA SER A 363 -27.99 -28.19 9.27
C SER A 363 -28.77 -29.50 9.25
N THR A 364 -28.08 -30.62 9.50
CA THR A 364 -28.70 -31.95 9.59
C THR A 364 -29.70 -32.00 10.76
N PHE A 365 -29.32 -31.46 11.93
CA PHE A 365 -30.20 -31.39 13.09
C PHE A 365 -31.40 -30.44 12.87
N GLU A 366 -31.22 -29.31 12.17
CA GLU A 366 -32.32 -28.43 11.77
C GLU A 366 -33.33 -29.16 10.89
N ALA A 367 -32.87 -29.92 9.89
CA ALA A 367 -33.74 -30.74 9.05
C ALA A 367 -34.50 -31.78 9.89
N ALA A 368 -33.83 -32.41 10.87
CA ALA A 368 -34.46 -33.33 11.80
C ALA A 368 -35.59 -32.67 12.63
N LYS A 369 -35.36 -31.44 13.11
CA LYS A 369 -36.35 -30.65 13.85
C LYS A 369 -37.56 -30.29 12.98
N VAL A 370 -37.34 -29.87 11.74
CA VAL A 370 -38.41 -29.54 10.78
C VAL A 370 -39.27 -30.77 10.52
N SER A 371 -38.67 -31.94 10.28
CA SER A 371 -39.39 -33.19 10.07
C SER A 371 -40.15 -33.63 11.34
N GLY A 372 -39.52 -33.58 12.52
CA GLY A 372 -40.13 -34.04 13.78
C GLY A 372 -41.25 -33.15 14.35
N ASN A 373 -41.47 -31.99 13.73
CA ASN A 373 -42.61 -31.11 14.01
C ASN A 373 -43.85 -31.45 13.18
N LYS A 374 -43.71 -32.30 12.16
CA LYS A 374 -44.83 -32.87 11.41
C LYS A 374 -45.27 -34.18 12.05
N ASP A 375 -46.34 -34.77 11.51
CA ASP A 375 -47.02 -35.90 12.12
C ASP A 375 -47.27 -37.05 11.13
N THR A 376 -46.46 -37.22 10.08
CA THR A 376 -46.51 -38.45 9.24
C THR A 376 -45.52 -39.49 9.76
N ILE A 377 -45.72 -40.77 9.42
CA ILE A 377 -44.78 -41.84 9.80
C ILE A 377 -43.42 -41.54 9.18
N GLU A 378 -43.41 -41.14 7.92
CA GLU A 378 -42.23 -40.83 7.12
C GLU A 378 -41.46 -39.62 7.68
N ASP A 379 -42.16 -38.55 8.11
CA ASP A 379 -41.51 -37.38 8.71
C ASP A 379 -40.90 -37.72 10.08
N LEU A 380 -41.59 -38.51 10.91
CA LEU A 380 -41.07 -38.94 12.22
C LEU A 380 -39.88 -39.89 12.07
N ALA A 381 -39.94 -40.82 11.13
CA ALA A 381 -38.82 -41.70 10.77
C ALA A 381 -37.61 -40.89 10.29
N SER A 382 -37.84 -39.94 9.37
CA SER A 382 -36.81 -39.03 8.86
C SER A 382 -36.19 -38.20 9.98
N ALA A 383 -36.98 -37.73 10.95
CA ALA A 383 -36.48 -36.98 12.09
C ALA A 383 -35.56 -37.82 12.99
N ILE A 384 -35.87 -39.09 13.24
CA ILE A 384 -34.98 -40.01 13.98
C ILE A 384 -33.70 -40.26 13.19
N GLU A 385 -33.80 -40.56 11.89
CA GLU A 385 -32.64 -40.80 11.01
C GLU A 385 -31.69 -39.60 10.96
N LEU A 386 -32.23 -38.40 10.72
CA LEU A 386 -31.44 -37.17 10.64
C LEU A 386 -30.85 -36.78 11.99
N THR A 387 -31.57 -37.00 13.10
CA THR A 387 -31.01 -36.74 14.44
C THR A 387 -29.83 -37.66 14.70
N TYR A 388 -29.96 -38.96 14.42
CA TYR A 388 -28.86 -39.90 14.56
C TYR A 388 -27.67 -39.53 13.66
N HIS A 389 -27.94 -39.15 12.42
CA HIS A 389 -26.88 -38.73 11.49
C HIS A 389 -26.16 -37.45 11.95
N SER A 390 -26.87 -36.46 12.50
CA SER A 390 -26.23 -35.27 13.07
C SER A 390 -25.28 -35.61 14.23
N MET A 391 -25.60 -36.64 15.02
CA MET A 391 -24.75 -37.13 16.10
C MET A 391 -23.49 -37.82 15.55
N GLU A 392 -23.61 -38.62 14.48
CA GLU A 392 -22.45 -39.18 13.76
C GLU A 392 -21.52 -38.09 13.21
N LEU A 393 -22.08 -36.95 12.80
CA LEU A 393 -21.35 -35.77 12.33
C LEU A 393 -20.76 -34.93 13.48
N GLY A 394 -21.01 -35.28 14.75
CA GLY A 394 -20.42 -34.62 15.92
C GLY A 394 -21.34 -33.67 16.70
N TYR A 395 -22.64 -33.63 16.41
CA TYR A 395 -23.60 -32.88 17.24
C TYR A 395 -23.65 -33.46 18.67
N PRO A 396 -23.79 -32.63 19.73
CA PRO A 396 -23.79 -33.10 21.11
C PRO A 396 -24.79 -34.24 21.38
N GLU A 397 -24.26 -35.39 21.79
CA GLU A 397 -25.01 -36.64 21.96
C GLU A 397 -26.18 -36.52 22.95
N ALA A 398 -26.01 -35.78 24.04
CA ALA A 398 -27.06 -35.59 25.04
C ALA A 398 -28.30 -34.89 24.45
N ASP A 399 -28.09 -33.78 23.72
CA ASP A 399 -29.16 -32.99 23.12
C ASP A 399 -29.82 -33.74 21.94
N ALA A 400 -29.01 -34.46 21.15
CA ALA A 400 -29.49 -35.34 20.09
C ALA A 400 -30.43 -36.43 20.65
N LYS A 401 -30.01 -37.14 21.71
CA LYS A 401 -30.81 -38.19 22.36
C LYS A 401 -32.08 -37.66 22.98
N GLU A 402 -32.05 -36.48 23.61
CA GLU A 402 -33.26 -35.85 24.16
C GLU A 402 -34.31 -35.60 23.06
N TRP A 403 -33.89 -35.02 21.93
CA TRP A 403 -34.79 -34.80 20.81
C TRP A 403 -35.26 -36.11 20.18
N MET A 404 -34.36 -37.08 19.99
CA MET A 404 -34.71 -38.36 19.38
C MET A 404 -35.72 -39.13 20.23
N ASN A 405 -35.62 -39.06 21.57
CA ASN A 405 -36.61 -39.63 22.48
C ASN A 405 -37.98 -38.94 22.38
N THR A 406 -38.00 -37.62 22.21
CA THR A 406 -39.23 -36.87 22.00
C THR A 406 -39.95 -37.34 20.72
N VAL A 407 -39.21 -37.48 19.61
CA VAL A 407 -39.75 -37.96 18.34
C VAL A 407 -40.15 -39.45 18.42
N ALA A 408 -39.35 -40.28 19.05
CA ALA A 408 -39.63 -41.70 19.25
C ALA A 408 -40.93 -41.92 20.04
N LEU A 409 -41.17 -41.12 21.09
CA LEU A 409 -42.42 -41.17 21.84
C LEU A 409 -43.63 -40.77 20.98
N LYS A 410 -43.50 -39.74 20.14
CA LYS A 410 -44.55 -39.37 19.18
C LYS A 410 -44.86 -40.52 18.22
N MET A 411 -43.84 -41.14 17.64
CA MET A 411 -43.97 -42.27 16.71
C MET A 411 -44.60 -43.48 17.39
N PHE A 412 -44.21 -43.77 18.63
CA PHE A 412 -44.79 -44.83 19.45
C PHE A 412 -46.30 -44.62 19.69
N ASN A 413 -46.68 -43.42 20.15
CA ASN A 413 -48.07 -43.06 20.39
C ASN A 413 -48.89 -43.12 19.10
N LYS A 414 -48.31 -42.72 17.97
CA LYS A 414 -48.94 -42.83 16.66
C LYS A 414 -49.20 -44.28 16.27
N GLY A 415 -48.22 -45.16 16.50
CA GLY A 415 -48.38 -46.61 16.32
C GLY A 415 -49.50 -47.19 17.19
N ALA A 416 -49.59 -46.77 18.46
CA ALA A 416 -50.67 -47.17 19.36
C ALA A 416 -52.04 -46.67 18.89
N GLY A 417 -52.11 -45.47 18.33
CA GLY A 417 -53.30 -44.92 17.69
C GLY A 417 -53.77 -45.77 16.50
N TYR A 418 -52.87 -46.11 15.58
CA TYR A 418 -53.18 -47.01 14.45
C TYR A 418 -53.62 -48.39 14.92
N MET A 419 -52.96 -48.94 15.93
CA MET A 419 -53.31 -50.24 16.52
C MET A 419 -54.73 -50.24 17.08
N SER A 420 -55.12 -49.15 17.77
CA SER A 420 -56.48 -48.97 18.31
C SER A 420 -57.52 -48.80 17.21
N ALA A 421 -57.15 -48.18 16.09
CA ALA A 421 -57.97 -48.04 14.89
C ALA A 421 -57.96 -49.28 13.98
N THR A 422 -57.34 -50.39 14.41
CA THR A 422 -57.18 -51.65 13.66
C THR A 422 -56.35 -51.56 12.37
N ASP A 423 -55.63 -50.46 12.14
CA ASP A 423 -54.66 -50.29 11.06
C ASP A 423 -53.31 -50.92 11.45
N THR A 424 -53.30 -52.26 11.45
CA THR A 424 -52.13 -53.05 11.85
C THR A 424 -50.90 -52.83 10.96
N ASN A 425 -51.08 -52.42 9.70
CA ASN A 425 -49.96 -52.17 8.79
C ASN A 425 -49.19 -50.90 9.17
N ASN A 426 -49.90 -49.79 9.40
CA ASN A 426 -49.25 -48.55 9.82
C ASN A 426 -48.77 -48.61 11.28
N ALA A 427 -49.49 -49.33 12.15
CA ALA A 427 -48.99 -49.64 13.49
C ALA A 427 -47.67 -50.41 13.46
N TYR A 428 -47.57 -51.45 12.61
CA TYR A 428 -46.35 -52.23 12.44
C TYR A 428 -45.18 -51.36 11.97
N LYS A 429 -45.37 -50.50 10.95
CA LYS A 429 -44.34 -49.58 10.47
C LYS A 429 -43.80 -48.68 11.59
N CYS A 430 -44.68 -48.13 12.43
CA CYS A 430 -44.27 -47.29 13.56
C CYS A 430 -43.40 -48.07 14.55
N PHE A 431 -43.86 -49.24 15.00
CA PHE A 431 -43.16 -50.00 16.03
C PHE A 431 -41.88 -50.67 15.51
N GLU A 432 -41.89 -51.23 14.29
CA GLU A 432 -40.71 -51.86 13.67
C GLU A 432 -39.55 -50.86 13.58
N PHE A 433 -39.83 -49.65 13.11
CA PHE A 433 -38.80 -48.62 12.95
C PHE A 433 -38.09 -48.28 14.27
N LEU A 434 -38.85 -48.18 15.37
CA LEU A 434 -38.32 -47.91 16.71
C LEU A 434 -37.49 -49.06 17.28
N THR A 435 -37.58 -50.26 16.72
CA THR A 435 -36.85 -51.45 17.18
C THR A 435 -35.56 -51.72 16.40
N ARG A 436 -35.23 -50.87 15.42
CA ARG A 436 -34.02 -51.04 14.60
C ARG A 436 -32.77 -50.93 15.46
N GLU A 437 -31.86 -51.90 15.33
CA GLU A 437 -30.63 -52.00 16.12
C GLU A 437 -29.75 -50.76 16.03
N LYS A 438 -29.75 -50.08 14.87
CA LYS A 438 -29.02 -48.82 14.64
C LYS A 438 -29.31 -47.76 15.73
N TYR A 439 -30.53 -47.74 16.28
CA TYR A 439 -30.97 -46.73 17.24
C TYR A 439 -30.93 -47.19 18.71
N ALA A 440 -30.49 -48.43 18.97
CA ALA A 440 -30.60 -49.06 20.29
C ALA A 440 -29.91 -48.28 21.43
N ASN A 441 -28.81 -47.60 21.15
CA ASN A 441 -28.04 -46.83 22.13
C ASN A 441 -28.49 -45.36 22.26
N ALA A 442 -29.48 -44.95 21.46
CA ALA A 442 -29.85 -43.55 21.31
C ALA A 442 -31.35 -43.28 21.56
N ILE A 443 -32.23 -44.27 21.37
CA ILE A 443 -33.62 -44.24 21.85
C ILE A 443 -33.68 -44.86 23.25
N ASN A 444 -34.55 -44.33 24.11
CA ASN A 444 -34.83 -44.86 25.44
C ASN A 444 -35.23 -46.35 25.34
N GLY A 445 -34.51 -47.19 26.07
CA GLY A 445 -34.70 -48.64 26.08
C GLY A 445 -36.14 -49.07 26.37
N GLU A 446 -36.88 -48.36 27.22
CA GLU A 446 -38.28 -48.70 27.53
C GLU A 446 -39.20 -48.50 26.31
N ILE A 447 -39.01 -47.44 25.52
CA ILE A 447 -39.77 -47.20 24.28
C ILE A 447 -39.50 -48.34 23.29
N THR A 448 -38.22 -48.71 23.11
CA THR A 448 -37.83 -49.79 22.18
C THR A 448 -38.38 -51.15 22.62
N LYS A 449 -38.38 -51.44 23.93
CA LYS A 449 -38.93 -52.67 24.50
C LYS A 449 -40.43 -52.78 24.26
N GLN A 450 -41.20 -51.74 24.57
CA GLN A 450 -42.65 -51.72 24.34
C GLN A 450 -43.00 -51.77 22.85
N ALA A 451 -42.23 -51.11 21.99
CA ALA A 451 -42.39 -51.21 20.54
C ALA A 451 -42.19 -52.66 20.07
N LYS A 452 -41.16 -53.35 20.57
CA LYS A 452 -40.88 -54.76 20.25
C LYS A 452 -42.01 -55.69 20.68
N GLU A 453 -42.56 -55.50 21.88
CA GLU A 453 -43.73 -56.25 22.35
C GLU A 453 -44.95 -56.07 21.41
N ASN A 454 -45.19 -54.85 20.93
CA ASN A 454 -46.27 -54.57 19.99
C ASN A 454 -46.02 -55.14 18.59
N VAL A 455 -44.77 -55.15 18.11
CA VAL A 455 -44.38 -55.83 16.85
C VAL A 455 -44.74 -57.32 16.92
N GLU A 456 -44.35 -58.01 17.99
CA GLU A 456 -44.65 -59.44 18.15
C GLU A 456 -46.15 -59.72 18.31
N LYS A 457 -46.86 -58.82 19.00
CA LYS A 457 -48.32 -58.88 19.09
C LYS A 457 -48.97 -58.79 17.71
N ILE A 458 -48.56 -57.85 16.86
CA ILE A 458 -49.09 -57.70 15.49
C ILE A 458 -48.77 -58.95 14.65
N LYS A 459 -47.53 -59.46 14.69
CA LYS A 459 -47.16 -60.70 13.99
C LYS A 459 -48.06 -61.87 14.40
N SER A 460 -48.32 -62.03 15.69
CA SER A 460 -49.19 -63.10 16.20
C SER A 460 -50.66 -62.97 15.78
N MET A 461 -51.16 -61.74 15.56
CA MET A 461 -52.50 -61.48 15.03
C MET A 461 -52.62 -61.84 13.55
N ASN A 462 -51.57 -61.56 12.77
CA ASN A 462 -51.54 -61.86 11.34
C ASN A 462 -51.37 -63.36 11.04
N VAL A 463 -50.78 -64.14 11.96
CA VAL A 463 -50.71 -65.61 11.87
C VAL A 463 -52.05 -66.30 12.19
N LYS A 464 -52.99 -65.60 12.86
CA LYS A 464 -54.32 -66.10 13.24
C LYS A 464 -55.45 -65.70 12.28
N LYS A 465 -55.17 -64.85 11.30
CA LYS A 465 -56.04 -64.57 10.14
C LYS A 465 -55.74 -65.58 9.05
#